data_AF-A0A0F9WTV3-F1
#
_entry.id   AF-A0A0F9WTV3-F1
#
_cell.length_a   1.000
_cell.length_b   1.000
_cell.length_c   1.000
_cell.angle_alpha   90.00
_cell.angle_beta   90.00
_cell.angle_gamma   90.00
#
_symmetry.space_group_name_H-M   'P 1'
#
loop_
_entity.id
_entity.type
_entity.pdbx_description
1 polymer ?
#
loop_
_entity_poly.entity_id
_entity_poly.type
_entity_poly.pdbx_seq_one_letter_code
_entity_poly.pdbx_strand_id
1 'polypeptide(L)'
;MCQSQIKSKLELTCRAGEMFYGKNKFLIWWHGLGDFLSGVSTDTKANGSVELIVRNVTVRYDMNEDKKNWRGKKLATELERLFCLENANSVRIEIIGGGSFEGSDIKSQLLLKDICPIVKRLIDHFGDRFKIDKGCGGFGLCPMRCFWPLKKYWDAPDDSIREKVNTGTASFEEHMRVQVEAWLSEGSPSEISLCSDKFPAALWQTHEPFLEDTEWLLQQLHGIVQEADSTEWEMLL
;
A
#
# COMPACT_ATOMS: atom_id res chain seq x y z
N MET A 1 -15.51 -36.71 27.07
CA MET A 1 -15.28 -36.63 25.61
C MET A 1 -14.05 -37.44 25.27
N CYS A 2 -14.15 -38.38 24.33
CA CYS A 2 -13.06 -39.30 23.99
C CYS A 2 -12.01 -38.59 23.13
N GLN A 3 -10.71 -38.80 23.40
CA GLN A 3 -9.60 -38.15 22.67
C GLN A 3 -9.65 -38.37 21.14
N SER A 4 -10.30 -39.44 20.66
CA SER A 4 -10.46 -39.71 19.23
C SER A 4 -11.41 -38.72 18.53
N GLN A 5 -12.46 -38.25 19.20
CA GLN A 5 -13.43 -37.29 18.64
C GLN A 5 -12.82 -35.89 18.50
N ILE A 6 -11.90 -35.52 19.42
CA ILE A 6 -11.18 -34.25 19.35
C ILE A 6 -10.19 -34.26 18.18
N LYS A 7 -9.45 -35.36 17.98
CA LYS A 7 -8.54 -35.52 16.84
C LYS A 7 -9.25 -35.45 15.49
N SER A 8 -10.38 -36.16 15.32
CA SER A 8 -11.07 -36.14 14.02
C SER A 8 -11.72 -34.80 13.69
N LYS A 9 -12.27 -34.09 14.69
CA LYS A 9 -12.78 -32.73 14.51
C LYS A 9 -11.67 -31.77 14.12
N LEU A 10 -10.50 -31.89 14.76
CA LEU A 10 -9.34 -31.07 14.47
C LEU A 10 -8.86 -31.27 13.02
N GLU A 11 -8.69 -32.51 12.58
CA GLU A 11 -8.30 -32.85 11.20
C GLU A 11 -9.28 -32.31 10.15
N LEU A 12 -10.59 -32.40 10.43
CA LEU A 12 -11.62 -31.84 9.55
C LEU A 12 -11.50 -30.31 9.44
N THR A 13 -11.29 -29.61 10.55
CA THR A 13 -11.09 -28.15 10.55
C THR A 13 -9.84 -27.75 9.77
N CYS A 14 -8.73 -28.49 9.90
CA CYS A 14 -7.51 -28.24 9.11
C CYS A 14 -7.79 -28.31 7.63
N ARG A 15 -8.39 -29.43 7.20
CA ARG A 15 -8.63 -29.70 5.79
C ARG A 15 -9.62 -28.70 5.20
N ALA A 16 -10.63 -28.30 5.97
CA ALA A 16 -11.55 -27.25 5.58
C ALA A 16 -10.83 -25.90 5.43
N GLY A 17 -9.96 -25.54 6.37
CA GLY A 17 -9.14 -24.32 6.30
C GLY A 17 -8.20 -24.31 5.09
N GLU A 18 -7.49 -25.40 4.84
CA GLU A 18 -6.63 -25.57 3.66
C GLU A 18 -7.43 -25.46 2.35
N MET A 19 -8.61 -26.06 2.29
CA MET A 19 -9.46 -25.96 1.11
C MET A 19 -10.01 -24.54 0.92
N PHE A 20 -10.39 -23.86 1.99
CA PHE A 20 -10.94 -22.51 1.91
C PHE A 20 -9.85 -21.48 1.64
N TYR A 21 -8.81 -21.38 2.46
CA TYR A 21 -7.77 -20.37 2.31
C TYR A 21 -6.76 -20.68 1.21
N GLY A 22 -6.46 -21.97 1.00
CA GLY A 22 -5.41 -22.40 0.07
C GLY A 22 -5.80 -22.36 -1.41
N LYS A 23 -7.10 -22.45 -1.71
CA LYS A 23 -7.60 -22.52 -3.09
C LYS A 23 -8.34 -21.28 -3.57
N ASN A 24 -8.85 -20.46 -2.66
CA ASN A 24 -9.64 -19.29 -3.03
C ASN A 24 -8.75 -18.06 -3.29
N LYS A 25 -9.37 -17.06 -3.92
CA LYS A 25 -8.83 -15.72 -4.09
C LYS A 25 -9.61 -14.78 -3.19
N PHE A 26 -8.90 -14.04 -2.36
CA PHE A 26 -9.52 -13.13 -1.41
C PHE A 26 -9.37 -11.70 -1.89
N LEU A 27 -10.50 -11.00 -1.94
CA LEU A 27 -10.55 -9.55 -2.09
C LEU A 27 -10.89 -8.97 -0.72
N ILE A 28 -9.98 -8.19 -0.16
CA ILE A 28 -10.05 -7.70 1.21
C ILE A 28 -9.88 -6.19 1.20
N TRP A 29 -10.74 -5.48 1.93
CA TRP A 29 -10.54 -4.06 2.17
C TRP A 29 -9.32 -3.85 3.06
N TRP A 30 -8.49 -2.86 2.75
CA TRP A 30 -7.23 -2.60 3.46
C TRP A 30 -7.39 -2.53 4.99
N HIS A 31 -8.46 -1.92 5.49
CA HIS A 31 -8.71 -1.77 6.93
C HIS A 31 -9.16 -3.07 7.62
N GLY A 32 -9.59 -4.07 6.84
CA GLY A 32 -9.96 -5.41 7.33
C GLY A 32 -8.83 -6.43 7.18
N LEU A 33 -7.65 -6.04 6.69
CA LEU A 33 -6.53 -6.95 6.49
C LEU A 33 -6.06 -7.59 7.81
N GLY A 34 -5.96 -6.80 8.88
CA GLY A 34 -5.64 -7.34 10.21
C GLY A 34 -6.65 -8.37 10.72
N ASP A 35 -7.94 -8.10 10.52
CA ASP A 35 -9.02 -9.00 10.96
C ASP A 35 -9.03 -10.30 10.15
N PHE A 36 -8.75 -10.20 8.85
CA PHE A 36 -8.63 -11.36 7.96
C PHE A 36 -7.46 -12.27 8.38
N LEU A 37 -6.28 -11.69 8.66
CA LEU A 37 -5.08 -12.46 8.99
C LEU A 37 -5.10 -13.01 10.42
N SER A 38 -5.71 -12.28 11.36
CA SER A 38 -5.85 -12.76 12.75
C SER A 38 -6.75 -13.98 12.86
N GLY A 39 -7.61 -14.22 11.87
CA GLY A 39 -8.55 -15.34 11.85
C GLY A 39 -9.55 -15.28 13.01
N VAL A 40 -10.67 -15.99 12.86
CA VAL A 40 -11.51 -16.30 14.02
C VAL A 40 -10.72 -17.29 14.87
N SER A 41 -9.98 -16.79 15.87
CA SER A 41 -9.24 -17.58 16.85
C SER A 41 -10.22 -18.47 17.63
N THR A 42 -10.61 -19.61 17.05
CA THR A 42 -11.33 -20.64 17.79
C THR A 42 -10.31 -21.41 18.60
N ASP A 43 -9.93 -20.88 19.77
CA ASP A 43 -9.26 -21.44 20.99
C ASP A 43 -8.58 -22.84 20.95
N THR A 44 -8.12 -23.28 19.80
CA THR A 44 -7.39 -24.52 19.61
C THR A 44 -6.11 -24.12 18.92
N LYS A 45 -5.04 -24.07 19.72
CA LYS A 45 -3.63 -23.87 19.35
C LYS A 45 -3.08 -24.89 18.33
N ALA A 46 -3.94 -25.49 17.53
CA ALA A 46 -3.59 -26.38 16.46
C ALA A 46 -4.45 -25.98 15.26
N ASN A 47 -3.89 -25.16 14.38
CA ASN A 47 -3.58 -25.57 13.00
C ASN A 47 -3.53 -24.36 12.06
N GLY A 48 -2.44 -24.31 11.30
CA GLY A 48 -2.19 -23.46 10.15
C GLY A 48 -2.71 -22.03 10.31
N SER A 49 -1.85 -21.15 10.81
CA SER A 49 -2.13 -19.71 10.78
C SER A 49 -2.61 -19.31 9.38
N VAL A 50 -3.67 -18.50 9.29
CA VAL A 50 -4.28 -18.11 8.00
C VAL A 50 -3.20 -17.59 7.04
N GLU A 51 -2.22 -16.87 7.59
CA GLU A 51 -1.07 -16.32 6.88
C GLU A 51 -0.22 -17.39 6.15
N LEU A 52 -0.15 -18.61 6.68
CA LEU A 52 0.61 -19.74 6.11
C LEU A 52 -0.18 -20.49 5.03
N ILE A 53 -1.51 -20.41 5.04
CA ILE A 53 -2.36 -21.18 4.13
C ILE A 53 -2.73 -20.35 2.90
N VAL A 54 -2.98 -19.06 3.09
CA VAL A 54 -3.49 -18.16 2.06
C VAL A 54 -2.54 -18.08 0.87
N ARG A 55 -3.07 -18.32 -0.33
CA ARG A 55 -2.29 -18.31 -1.58
C ARG A 55 -2.52 -17.09 -2.45
N ASN A 56 -3.69 -16.47 -2.41
CA ASN A 56 -4.04 -15.39 -3.33
C ASN A 56 -4.81 -14.29 -2.60
N VAL A 57 -4.19 -13.12 -2.46
CA VAL A 57 -4.77 -11.96 -1.79
C VAL A 57 -4.73 -10.75 -2.70
N THR A 58 -5.83 -10.02 -2.70
CA THR A 58 -5.97 -8.69 -3.26
C THR A 58 -6.46 -7.76 -2.17
N VAL A 59 -5.63 -6.79 -1.81
CA VAL A 59 -5.97 -5.72 -0.88
C VAL A 59 -6.47 -4.53 -1.67
N ARG A 60 -7.67 -4.04 -1.35
CA ARG A 60 -8.29 -2.92 -2.05
C ARG A 60 -8.30 -1.68 -1.17
N TYR A 61 -7.89 -0.57 -1.76
CA TYR A 61 -7.98 0.77 -1.20
C TYR A 61 -8.86 1.64 -2.09
N ASP A 62 -9.93 2.21 -1.53
CA ASP A 62 -10.78 3.18 -2.24
C ASP A 62 -10.46 4.59 -1.76
N MET A 63 -9.89 5.40 -2.65
CA MET A 63 -9.51 6.79 -2.38
C MET A 63 -10.70 7.70 -2.05
N ASN A 64 -11.93 7.26 -2.33
CA ASN A 64 -13.14 7.99 -1.90
C ASN A 64 -13.49 7.70 -0.44
N GLU A 65 -12.97 6.62 0.13
CA GLU A 65 -13.18 6.23 1.52
C GLU A 65 -12.22 6.90 2.49
N ASP A 66 -11.25 7.70 2.02
CA ASP A 66 -10.31 8.47 2.84
C ASP A 66 -10.99 9.42 3.82
N LYS A 67 -12.25 9.81 3.52
CA LYS A 67 -13.09 10.61 4.42
C LYS A 67 -13.72 9.81 5.57
N LYS A 68 -13.64 8.48 5.54
CA LYS A 68 -14.17 7.62 6.60
C LYS A 68 -13.09 7.45 7.66
N ASN A 69 -13.42 7.76 8.91
CA ASN A 69 -12.51 7.56 10.04
C ASN A 69 -12.33 6.06 10.31
N TRP A 70 -11.32 5.44 9.70
CA TRP A 70 -10.96 4.03 9.90
C TRP A 70 -10.23 3.77 11.22
N ARG A 71 -10.67 4.43 12.30
CA ARG A 71 -10.14 4.33 13.67
C ARG A 71 -8.63 4.67 13.77
N GLY A 72 -8.18 5.65 13.00
CA GLY A 72 -6.77 6.07 12.98
C GLY A 72 -5.80 5.08 12.31
N LYS A 73 -6.29 4.03 11.64
CA LYS A 73 -5.42 3.14 10.86
C LYS A 73 -4.79 3.90 9.68
N LYS A 74 -3.50 3.67 9.46
CA LYS A 74 -2.77 4.15 8.26
C LYS A 74 -2.63 3.01 7.27
N LEU A 75 -2.81 3.30 5.98
CA LEU A 75 -2.71 2.30 4.91
C LEU A 75 -1.33 1.61 4.92
N ALA A 76 -0.25 2.39 4.97
CA ALA A 76 1.11 1.86 4.95
C ALA A 76 1.34 0.84 6.08
N THR A 77 0.88 1.14 7.31
CA THR A 77 0.98 0.24 8.47
C THR A 77 0.17 -1.04 8.29
N GLU A 78 -1.05 -0.97 7.77
CA GLU A 78 -1.84 -2.19 7.54
C GLU A 78 -1.22 -3.04 6.42
N LEU A 79 -0.64 -2.44 5.38
CA LEU A 79 0.06 -3.17 4.32
C LEU A 79 1.28 -3.96 4.81
N GLU A 80 1.92 -3.55 5.92
CA GLU A 80 3.03 -4.33 6.51
C GLU A 80 2.61 -5.75 6.89
N ARG A 81 1.33 -5.96 7.21
CA ARG A 81 0.82 -7.30 7.56
C ARG A 81 0.90 -8.29 6.40
N LEU A 82 1.03 -7.80 5.17
CA LEU A 82 1.21 -8.66 4.00
C LEU A 82 2.51 -9.47 4.08
N PHE A 83 3.55 -9.01 4.78
CA PHE A 83 4.79 -9.77 4.95
C PHE A 83 4.60 -11.12 5.64
N CYS A 84 3.51 -11.31 6.41
CA CYS A 84 3.19 -12.60 7.02
C CYS A 84 2.77 -13.68 6.00
N LEU A 85 2.43 -13.28 4.76
CA LEU A 85 1.94 -14.18 3.72
C LEU A 85 3.06 -14.91 2.96
N GLU A 86 3.96 -15.59 3.67
CA GLU A 86 5.15 -16.25 3.12
C GLU A 86 4.82 -17.16 1.92
N ASN A 87 3.68 -17.86 2.04
CA ASN A 87 3.18 -18.87 1.13
C ASN A 87 2.31 -18.34 -0.01
N ALA A 88 2.09 -17.03 -0.12
CA ALA A 88 1.23 -16.45 -1.14
C ALA A 88 1.82 -16.61 -2.55
N ASN A 89 1.04 -17.17 -3.48
CA ASN A 89 1.38 -17.22 -4.90
C ASN A 89 1.14 -15.87 -5.60
N SER A 90 0.20 -15.08 -5.08
CA SER A 90 -0.16 -13.77 -5.61
C SER A 90 -0.58 -12.83 -4.48
N VAL A 91 0.06 -11.67 -4.44
CA VAL A 91 -0.31 -10.54 -3.56
C VAL A 91 -0.56 -9.33 -4.45
N ARG A 92 -1.75 -8.74 -4.38
CA ARG A 92 -2.12 -7.58 -5.19
C ARG A 92 -2.59 -6.42 -4.31
N ILE A 93 -2.20 -5.20 -4.65
CA ILE A 93 -2.82 -3.97 -4.15
C ILE A 93 -3.62 -3.35 -5.29
N GLU A 94 -4.91 -3.12 -5.06
CA GLU A 94 -5.79 -2.40 -5.98
C GLU A 94 -6.14 -1.04 -5.38
N ILE A 95 -5.69 0.03 -6.02
CA ILE A 95 -6.09 1.40 -5.71
C ILE A 95 -7.27 1.75 -6.62
N ILE A 96 -8.43 2.04 -6.04
CA ILE A 96 -9.64 2.43 -6.78
C ILE A 96 -10.04 3.86 -6.42
N GLY A 97 -10.65 4.56 -7.36
CA GLY A 97 -11.18 5.90 -7.14
C GLY A 97 -11.33 6.67 -8.44
N GLY A 98 -11.63 7.95 -8.34
CA GLY A 98 -11.60 8.85 -9.51
C GLY A 98 -10.16 9.15 -9.96
N GLY A 99 -10.04 9.96 -11.01
CA GLY A 99 -8.75 10.42 -11.53
C GLY A 99 -8.21 9.56 -12.68
N SER A 100 -6.97 9.86 -13.09
CA SER A 100 -6.30 9.18 -14.20
C SER A 100 -5.84 7.79 -13.79
N PHE A 101 -5.93 6.82 -14.71
CA PHE A 101 -5.46 5.44 -14.48
C PHE A 101 -3.96 5.36 -14.16
N GLU A 102 -3.16 6.22 -14.77
CA GLU A 102 -1.73 6.29 -14.51
C GLU A 102 -1.41 6.94 -13.14
N GLY A 103 -2.40 7.55 -12.49
CA GLY A 103 -2.23 8.18 -11.18
C GLY A 103 -1.66 9.60 -11.24
N SER A 104 -1.81 10.30 -12.36
CA SER A 104 -1.34 11.70 -12.52
C SER A 104 -2.12 12.73 -11.70
N ASP A 105 -3.28 12.37 -11.14
CA ASP A 105 -4.03 13.27 -10.26
C ASP A 105 -3.37 13.42 -8.87
N ILE A 106 -3.53 14.61 -8.27
CA ILE A 106 -2.89 14.98 -7.00
C ILE A 106 -3.17 13.97 -5.88
N LYS A 107 -4.39 13.45 -5.78
CA LYS A 107 -4.76 12.50 -4.72
C LYS A 107 -4.01 11.18 -4.88
N SER A 108 -3.96 10.66 -6.10
CA SER A 108 -3.16 9.48 -6.41
C SER A 108 -1.67 9.70 -6.13
N GLN A 109 -1.12 10.86 -6.48
CA GLN A 109 0.29 11.19 -6.21
C GLN A 109 0.62 11.22 -4.71
N LEU A 110 -0.22 11.86 -3.90
CA LEU A 110 -0.05 11.90 -2.45
C LEU A 110 -0.13 10.49 -1.82
N LEU A 111 -1.10 9.69 -2.26
CA LEU A 111 -1.23 8.30 -1.82
C LEU A 111 0.00 7.46 -2.19
N LEU A 112 0.44 7.55 -3.45
CA LEU A 112 1.61 6.82 -3.94
C LEU A 112 2.87 7.22 -3.19
N LYS A 113 3.05 8.51 -2.87
CA LYS A 113 4.14 8.98 -2.01
C LYS A 113 4.08 8.34 -0.62
N ASP A 114 2.91 8.35 0.03
CA ASP A 114 2.72 7.81 1.39
C ASP A 114 3.04 6.31 1.47
N ILE A 115 2.60 5.52 0.49
CA ILE A 115 2.86 4.07 0.46
C ILE A 115 4.17 3.69 -0.24
N CYS A 116 4.93 4.66 -0.77
CA CYS A 116 6.11 4.40 -1.59
C CYS A 116 7.12 3.45 -0.91
N PRO A 117 7.51 3.69 0.36
CA PRO A 117 8.50 2.84 1.03
C PRO A 117 8.00 1.40 1.25
N ILE A 118 6.74 1.23 1.63
CA ILE A 118 6.19 -0.10 1.89
C ILE A 118 5.98 -0.89 0.59
N VAL A 119 5.54 -0.24 -0.49
CA VAL A 119 5.39 -0.89 -1.80
C VAL A 119 6.75 -1.37 -2.31
N LYS A 120 7.81 -0.57 -2.16
CA LYS A 120 9.17 -1.01 -2.51
C LYS A 120 9.59 -2.27 -1.75
N ARG A 121 9.43 -2.28 -0.43
CA ARG A 121 9.72 -3.47 0.40
C ARG A 121 8.87 -4.68 0.01
N LEU A 122 7.60 -4.50 -0.35
CA LEU A 122 6.72 -5.57 -0.81
C LEU A 122 7.16 -6.12 -2.19
N ILE A 123 7.55 -5.25 -3.12
CA ILE A 123 8.14 -5.66 -4.41
C ILE A 123 9.40 -6.49 -4.17
N ASP A 124 10.29 -6.04 -3.28
CA ASP A 124 11.55 -6.74 -2.99
C ASP A 124 11.31 -8.10 -2.31
N HIS A 125 10.31 -8.19 -1.43
CA HIS A 125 9.98 -9.41 -0.71
C HIS A 125 9.25 -10.46 -1.58
N PHE A 126 8.28 -10.03 -2.39
CA PHE A 126 7.42 -10.94 -3.15
C PHE A 126 7.85 -11.13 -4.62
N GLY A 127 8.66 -10.21 -5.16
CA GLY A 127 9.11 -10.21 -6.54
C GLY A 127 7.94 -10.16 -7.54
N ASP A 128 7.91 -11.12 -8.46
CA ASP A 128 6.88 -11.22 -9.50
C ASP A 128 5.50 -11.63 -8.97
N ARG A 129 5.44 -12.16 -7.74
CA ARG A 129 4.17 -12.50 -7.08
C ARG A 129 3.40 -11.26 -6.63
N PHE A 130 4.07 -10.11 -6.53
CA PHE A 130 3.46 -8.85 -6.13
C PHE A 130 3.04 -7.99 -7.32
N LYS A 131 1.84 -7.43 -7.21
CA LYS A 131 1.24 -6.51 -8.18
C LYS A 131 0.63 -5.32 -7.46
N ILE A 132 0.75 -4.15 -8.07
CA ILE A 132 0.04 -2.94 -7.65
C ILE A 132 -0.56 -2.33 -8.89
N ASP A 133 -1.85 -2.04 -8.82
CA ASP A 133 -2.61 -1.53 -9.95
C ASP A 133 -3.61 -0.46 -9.51
N LYS A 134 -3.91 0.44 -10.43
CA LYS A 134 -4.94 1.47 -10.25
C LYS A 134 -6.10 1.28 -11.20
N GLY A 135 -7.32 1.32 -10.67
CA GLY A 135 -8.56 1.28 -11.44
C GLY A 135 -9.30 2.62 -11.41
N CYS A 136 -10.12 2.89 -12.44
CA CYS A 136 -10.99 4.08 -12.52
C CYS A 136 -12.44 3.75 -12.14
N GLY A 137 -12.96 4.51 -11.18
CA GLY A 137 -14.16 4.25 -10.38
C GLY A 137 -15.38 3.58 -11.04
N GLY A 138 -15.97 2.67 -10.28
CA GLY A 138 -17.33 2.14 -10.40
C GLY A 138 -17.57 1.17 -9.24
N PHE A 139 -18.62 1.40 -8.43
CA PHE A 139 -19.05 0.69 -7.21
C PHE A 139 -18.04 -0.30 -6.59
N GLY A 140 -17.56 0.00 -5.37
CA GLY A 140 -16.52 -0.75 -4.64
C GLY A 140 -16.73 -2.27 -4.48
N LEU A 141 -17.90 -2.81 -4.81
CA LEU A 141 -18.23 -4.23 -4.76
C LEU A 141 -18.10 -4.97 -6.11
N CYS A 142 -17.94 -4.27 -7.24
CA CYS A 142 -17.82 -4.91 -8.55
C CYS A 142 -16.35 -5.22 -8.87
N PRO A 143 -16.04 -6.40 -9.46
CA PRO A 143 -14.72 -6.63 -10.04
C PRO A 143 -14.53 -5.68 -11.23
N MET A 144 -13.63 -4.71 -11.07
CA MET A 144 -13.25 -3.80 -12.14
C MET A 144 -12.58 -4.56 -13.28
N ARG A 145 -12.83 -4.13 -14.51
CA ARG A 145 -12.28 -4.74 -15.72
C ARG A 145 -11.04 -4.01 -16.26
N CYS A 146 -10.78 -2.79 -15.79
CA CYS A 146 -9.70 -1.95 -16.29
C CYS A 146 -8.80 -1.58 -15.12
N PHE A 147 -7.58 -2.10 -15.14
CA PHE A 147 -6.53 -1.80 -14.18
C PHE A 147 -5.28 -1.37 -14.94
N TRP A 148 -4.62 -0.34 -14.43
CA TRP A 148 -3.35 0.12 -14.92
C TRP A 148 -2.24 -0.34 -13.97
N PRO A 149 -1.28 -1.15 -14.45
CA PRO A 149 -0.20 -1.64 -13.61
C PRO A 149 0.74 -0.49 -13.24
N LEU A 150 0.96 -0.28 -11.94
CA LEU A 150 1.84 0.78 -11.43
C LEU A 150 3.22 0.26 -11.02
N LYS A 151 3.44 -1.06 -11.00
CA LYS A 151 4.67 -1.69 -10.51
C LYS A 151 5.94 -1.08 -11.14
N LYS A 152 5.87 -0.71 -12.42
CA LYS A 152 7.00 -0.12 -13.17
C LYS A 152 7.50 1.21 -12.61
N TYR A 153 6.70 1.93 -11.83
CA TYR A 153 7.14 3.17 -11.21
C TYR A 153 8.27 2.95 -10.20
N TRP A 154 8.40 1.73 -9.67
CA TRP A 154 9.49 1.33 -8.78
C TRP A 154 10.71 0.75 -9.50
N ASP A 155 10.73 0.73 -10.84
CA ASP A 155 11.90 0.34 -11.61
C ASP A 155 12.94 1.48 -11.57
N ALA A 156 14.16 1.17 -11.14
CA ALA A 156 15.23 2.16 -11.03
C ALA A 156 15.43 2.91 -12.36
N PRO A 157 15.39 4.26 -12.39
CA PRO A 157 15.60 5.02 -13.61
C PRO A 157 17.08 4.96 -14.03
N ASP A 158 17.31 4.72 -15.31
CA ASP A 158 18.65 4.86 -15.92
C ASP A 158 18.96 6.33 -16.24
N ASP A 159 20.21 6.61 -16.61
CA ASP A 159 20.68 7.97 -16.90
C ASP A 159 19.92 8.62 -18.08
N SER A 160 19.49 7.82 -19.06
CA SER A 160 18.71 8.32 -20.20
C SER A 160 17.33 8.82 -19.75
N ILE A 161 16.69 8.11 -18.83
CA ILE A 161 15.41 8.52 -18.24
C ILE A 161 15.57 9.83 -17.46
N ARG A 162 16.64 9.97 -16.66
CA ARG A 162 16.92 11.22 -15.93
C ARG A 162 17.13 12.39 -16.88
N GLU A 163 17.89 12.18 -17.95
CA GLU A 163 18.12 13.21 -18.97
C GLU A 163 16.81 13.64 -19.65
N LYS A 164 15.94 12.69 -19.99
CA LYS A 164 14.61 12.99 -20.56
C LYS A 164 13.73 13.80 -19.61
N VAL A 165 13.75 13.49 -18.31
CA VAL A 165 13.03 14.28 -17.30
C VAL A 165 13.61 15.69 -17.21
N ASN A 166 14.94 15.83 -17.15
CA ASN A 166 15.61 17.13 -17.08
C ASN A 166 15.37 18.00 -18.34
N THR A 167 15.21 17.37 -19.50
CA THR A 167 14.95 18.06 -20.78
C THR A 167 13.45 18.25 -21.07
N GLY A 168 12.56 17.75 -20.20
CA GLY A 168 11.11 17.85 -20.39
C GLY A 168 10.53 16.98 -21.50
N THR A 169 11.25 15.92 -21.91
CA THR A 169 10.85 15.00 -23.00
C THR A 169 10.40 13.62 -22.51
N ALA A 170 10.45 13.38 -21.20
CA ALA A 170 10.04 12.12 -20.59
C ALA A 170 8.52 11.90 -20.63
N SER A 171 8.12 10.64 -20.82
CA SER A 171 6.76 10.17 -20.60
C SER A 171 6.36 10.27 -19.12
N PHE A 172 5.06 10.12 -18.83
CA PHE A 172 4.58 10.12 -17.45
C PHE A 172 5.17 8.96 -16.61
N GLU A 173 5.26 7.75 -17.18
CA GLU A 173 5.87 6.59 -16.52
C GLU A 173 7.36 6.86 -16.17
N GLU A 174 8.10 7.50 -17.08
CA GLU A 174 9.50 7.89 -16.86
C GLU A 174 9.65 8.95 -15.76
N HIS A 175 8.77 9.96 -15.73
CA HIS A 175 8.72 10.93 -14.64
C HIS A 175 8.45 10.25 -13.30
N MET A 176 7.48 9.33 -13.27
CA MET A 176 7.12 8.59 -12.05
C MET A 176 8.30 7.78 -11.49
N ARG A 177 9.13 7.18 -12.35
CA ARG A 177 10.31 6.42 -11.90
C ARG A 177 11.33 7.30 -11.19
N VAL A 178 11.63 8.48 -11.74
CA VAL A 178 12.52 9.46 -11.10
C VAL A 178 11.91 10.00 -9.81
N GLN A 179 10.60 10.26 -9.80
CA GLN A 179 9.90 10.75 -8.62
C GLN A 179 9.85 9.73 -7.48
N VAL A 180 9.57 8.46 -7.78
CA VAL A 180 9.60 7.36 -6.79
C VAL A 180 10.98 7.20 -6.18
N GLU A 181 12.04 7.27 -6.99
CA GLU A 181 13.40 7.23 -6.46
C GLU A 181 13.70 8.38 -5.48
N ALA A 182 13.26 9.60 -5.81
CA ALA A 182 13.39 10.73 -4.90
C ALA A 182 12.64 10.49 -3.57
N TRP A 183 11.40 10.00 -3.63
CA TRP A 183 10.61 9.66 -2.43
C TRP A 183 11.28 8.58 -1.57
N LEU A 184 11.89 7.58 -2.19
CA LEU A 184 12.62 6.53 -1.45
C LEU A 184 13.88 7.08 -0.78
N SER A 185 14.51 8.09 -1.38
CA SER A 185 15.70 8.75 -0.84
C SER A 185 15.35 9.73 0.30
N GLU A 186 14.20 10.42 0.21
CA GLU A 186 13.64 11.24 1.30
C GLU A 186 13.29 10.40 2.54
N GLY A 187 12.89 9.15 2.32
CA GLY A 187 12.38 8.25 3.36
C GLY A 187 13.42 7.37 4.05
N SER A 188 14.70 7.41 3.67
CA SER A 188 15.76 6.67 4.38
C SER A 188 16.30 7.52 5.54
N PRO A 189 16.05 7.17 6.81
CA PRO A 189 16.85 7.71 7.90
C PRO A 189 18.26 7.14 7.74
N SER A 190 19.25 8.01 7.64
CA SER A 190 20.65 7.66 7.81
C SER A 190 20.83 6.73 9.03
N GLU A 191 21.47 5.58 8.78
CA GLU A 191 22.03 4.59 9.70
C GLU A 191 21.71 4.76 11.21
N ILE A 192 20.77 3.97 11.72
CA ILE A 192 20.87 3.44 13.08
C ILE A 192 20.85 1.91 12.98
N SER A 193 22.04 1.34 13.18
CA SER A 193 22.35 -0.06 13.44
C SER A 193 21.23 -0.83 14.18
N LEU A 194 20.49 -1.66 13.45
CA LEU A 194 19.65 -2.72 14.01
C LEU A 194 20.52 -3.96 14.24
N CYS A 195 20.96 -4.13 15.49
CA CYS A 195 21.29 -5.47 15.96
C CYS A 195 19.97 -6.19 16.26
N SER A 196 19.83 -7.36 15.64
CA SER A 196 18.85 -8.39 15.93
C SER A 196 18.63 -8.56 17.43
N ASP A 197 17.37 -8.55 17.88
CA ASP A 197 16.79 -9.68 18.60
C ASP A 197 15.34 -9.41 19.04
N LYS A 198 14.46 -10.36 18.68
CA LYS A 198 13.20 -10.74 19.36
C LYS A 198 12.15 -9.63 19.50
N PHE A 199 11.08 -9.75 18.72
CA PHE A 199 9.78 -9.16 19.07
C PHE A 199 9.10 -10.01 20.16
N PRO A 200 8.92 -9.52 21.41
CA PRO A 200 7.80 -9.94 22.22
C PRO A 200 6.59 -9.05 21.93
N ALA A 201 5.44 -9.71 21.85
CA ALA A 201 4.14 -9.06 21.84
C ALA A 201 3.92 -8.22 23.12
N ALA A 202 3.17 -7.14 22.97
CA ALA A 202 2.62 -6.23 23.98
C ALA A 202 3.47 -5.01 24.37
N LEU A 203 3.18 -3.86 23.74
CA LEU A 203 2.86 -2.60 24.42
C LEU A 203 2.35 -1.56 23.39
N TRP A 204 1.04 -1.48 23.16
CA TRP A 204 0.46 -0.30 22.51
C TRP A 204 0.03 0.66 23.61
N GLN A 205 0.92 1.56 24.01
CA GLN A 205 0.55 2.77 24.73
C GLN A 205 0.42 3.91 23.71
N THR A 206 -0.74 4.52 23.74
CA THR A 206 -1.19 5.66 22.95
C THR A 206 -0.26 6.85 23.11
N HIS A 207 0.26 7.36 22.00
CA HIS A 207 0.77 8.72 21.91
C HIS A 207 -0.09 9.49 20.91
N GLU A 208 -0.67 10.59 21.38
CA GLU A 208 -1.46 11.52 20.56
C GLU A 208 -0.61 12.19 19.48
N PRO A 209 -1.21 12.58 18.33
CA PRO A 209 -0.46 13.27 17.28
C PRO A 209 -0.28 14.76 17.65
N PHE A 210 0.99 15.16 17.73
CA PHE A 210 1.43 16.54 17.79
C PHE A 210 1.13 17.20 16.43
N LEU A 211 0.31 18.24 16.45
CA LEU A 211 -0.13 19.04 15.30
C LEU A 211 0.72 20.32 15.22
N GLU A 212 1.96 20.22 14.74
CA GLU A 212 2.76 21.38 14.36
C GLU A 212 3.67 20.95 13.20
N ASP A 213 3.24 21.18 11.96
CA ASP A 213 4.14 21.34 10.79
C ASP A 213 3.38 21.64 9.47
N THR A 214 2.22 22.31 9.55
CA THR A 214 1.48 22.75 8.34
C THR A 214 1.66 24.23 7.99
N GLU A 215 2.38 25.01 8.81
CA GLU A 215 2.61 26.44 8.53
C GLU A 215 3.69 26.70 7.46
N TRP A 216 4.69 25.83 7.32
CA TRP A 216 5.74 25.99 6.30
C TRP A 216 5.21 25.81 4.86
N LEU A 217 4.26 24.90 4.64
CA LEU A 217 3.67 24.66 3.31
C LEU A 217 2.80 25.83 2.83
N LEU A 218 2.21 26.60 3.74
CA LEU A 218 1.41 27.78 3.39
C LEU A 218 2.28 28.98 3.01
N GLN A 219 3.49 29.10 3.58
CA GLN A 219 4.43 30.17 3.20
C GLN A 219 5.05 29.95 1.80
N GLN A 220 5.28 28.71 1.37
CA GLN A 220 5.75 28.46 -0.01
C GLN A 220 4.67 28.71 -1.07
N LEU A 221 3.40 28.43 -0.78
CA LEU A 221 2.32 28.67 -1.75
C LEU A 221 1.97 30.15 -1.91
N HIS A 222 2.13 30.98 -0.87
CA HIS A 222 1.93 32.43 -0.98
C HIS A 222 3.01 33.14 -1.80
N GLY A 223 4.23 32.61 -1.85
CA GLY A 223 5.31 33.16 -2.68
C GLY A 223 5.10 32.93 -4.18
N ILE A 224 4.54 31.77 -4.56
CA ILE A 224 4.31 31.40 -5.97
C ILE A 224 3.12 32.18 -6.56
N VAL A 225 2.12 32.55 -5.74
CA VAL A 225 0.96 33.33 -6.21
C VAL A 225 1.30 34.81 -6.46
N GLN A 226 2.34 35.36 -5.81
CA GLN A 226 2.73 36.77 -6.05
C GLN A 226 3.61 36.98 -7.29
N GLU A 227 4.29 35.96 -7.80
CA GLU A 227 5.07 36.07 -9.05
C GLU A 227 4.20 35.95 -10.32
N ALA A 228 3.02 35.34 -10.22
CA ALA A 228 2.12 35.17 -11.37
C ALA A 228 1.24 36.39 -11.68
N ASP A 229 1.11 37.36 -10.76
CA ASP A 229 0.22 38.53 -10.91
C ASP A 229 0.95 39.79 -11.41
N SER A 230 2.27 39.70 -11.63
CA SER A 230 3.13 40.84 -12.04
C SER A 230 3.45 40.86 -13.55
N THR A 231 3.17 39.79 -14.29
CA THR A 231 3.62 39.67 -15.70
C THR A 231 2.52 39.87 -16.75
N GLU A 232 1.30 40.27 -16.38
CA GLU A 232 0.17 40.32 -17.33
C GLU A 232 -0.52 41.70 -17.47
N TRP A 233 0.19 42.82 -17.25
CA TRP A 233 -0.38 44.18 -17.45
C TRP A 233 0.42 45.18 -18.29
N GLU A 234 1.44 44.78 -19.06
CA GLU A 234 2.14 45.70 -20.00
C GLU A 234 1.86 45.46 -21.50
N MET A 235 0.73 44.87 -21.87
CA MET A 235 0.26 44.88 -23.25
C MET A 235 -1.23 45.13 -23.35
N LEU A 236 -1.66 46.35 -23.01
CA LEU A 236 -2.83 47.05 -23.59
C LEU A 236 -2.97 48.43 -22.92
N LEU A 237 -2.18 49.41 -23.38
CA LEU A 237 -2.53 50.82 -23.59
C LEU A 237 -1.32 51.61 -24.10
#